data_AF-A0A3R8QVL7-F1
#
_entry.id   AF-A0A3R8QVL7-F1
#
_cell.length_a   1.000
_cell.length_b   1.000
_cell.length_c   1.000
_cell.angle_alpha   90.00
_cell.angle_beta   90.00
_cell.angle_gamma   90.00
#
_symmetry.space_group_name_H-M   'P 1'
#
loop_
_entity.id
_entity.type
_entity.pdbx_description
1 polymer ?
#
loop_
_entity_poly.entity_id
_entity_poly.type
_entity_poly.pdbx_seq_one_letter_code
_entity_poly.pdbx_strand_id
1 'polypeptide(L)'
;MQFTRALAVAFGDWLEREQIRRALLAERPELDGVLHLDPERPLLRIPRVERGAVIVARLDEEDGASWLVGVAGDSDPVMHEASSPDEAARIALDVLEPCPLAG
;
A
#
# COMPACT_ATOMS: atom_id res chain seq x y z
N MET A 1 1.35 28.14 12.73
CA MET A 1 2.18 26.97 12.34
C MET A 1 2.96 27.36 11.09
N GLN A 2 4.27 27.14 11.08
CA GLN A 2 5.11 27.41 9.91
C GLN A 2 5.15 26.15 9.04
N PHE A 3 5.02 26.32 7.72
CA PHE A 3 5.18 25.22 6.77
C PHE A 3 6.66 24.80 6.72
N THR A 4 6.98 23.62 7.25
CA THR A 4 8.34 23.09 7.29
C THR A 4 8.54 22.02 6.20
N ARG A 5 9.79 21.73 5.84
CA ARG A 5 10.11 20.64 4.91
C ARG A 5 9.56 19.29 5.39
N ALA A 6 9.67 19.02 6.69
CA ALA A 6 9.14 17.79 7.29
C ALA A 6 7.61 17.69 7.11
N LEU A 7 6.89 18.81 7.28
CA LEU A 7 5.45 18.86 7.03
C LEU A 7 5.11 18.61 5.56
N ALA A 8 5.90 19.17 4.64
CA ALA A 8 5.71 18.96 3.21
C ALA A 8 5.92 17.50 2.79
N VAL A 9 6.95 16.83 3.32
CA VAL A 9 7.23 15.41 3.08
C VAL A 9 6.09 14.54 3.62
N ALA A 10 5.72 14.71 4.89
CA ALA A 10 4.64 13.95 5.50
C ALA A 10 3.29 14.13 4.78
N PHE A 11 3.02 15.33 4.25
CA PHE A 11 1.84 15.57 3.43
C PHE A 11 1.90 14.86 2.07
N GLY A 12 3.07 14.86 1.41
CA GLY A 12 3.29 14.12 0.17
C GLY A 12 3.11 12.60 0.35
N ASP A 13 3.70 12.06 1.41
CA ASP A 13 3.58 10.66 1.81
C ASP A 13 2.11 10.25 2.02
N TRP A 14 1.35 11.10 2.72
CA TRP A 14 -0.08 10.90 2.92
C TRP A 14 -0.87 10.94 1.59
N LEU A 15 -0.57 11.91 0.72
CA LEU A 15 -1.26 12.08 -0.55
C LEU A 15 -1.03 10.90 -1.50
N GLU A 16 0.20 10.40 -1.58
CA GLU A 16 0.52 9.23 -2.38
C GLU A 16 -0.13 7.95 -1.83
N ARG A 17 -0.11 7.75 -0.50
CA ARG A 17 -0.81 6.62 0.12
C ARG A 17 -2.32 6.64 -0.15
N GLU A 18 -2.93 7.82 -0.12
CA GLU A 18 -4.35 7.98 -0.44
C GLU A 18 -4.64 7.73 -1.95
N GLN A 19 -3.70 8.06 -2.85
CA GLN A 19 -3.81 7.69 -4.26
C GLN A 19 -3.84 6.16 -4.44
N ILE A 20 -2.92 5.44 -3.79
CA ILE A 20 -2.90 3.97 -3.79
C ILE A 20 -4.23 3.42 -3.27
N ARG A 21 -4.69 3.91 -2.11
CA ARG A 21 -5.97 3.49 -1.53
C ARG A 21 -7.13 3.68 -2.51
N ARG A 22 -7.23 4.84 -3.17
CA ARG A 22 -8.30 5.11 -4.14
C ARG A 22 -8.22 4.20 -5.36
N ALA A 23 -7.03 3.95 -5.88
CA ALA A 23 -6.85 3.02 -7.00
C ALA A 23 -7.29 1.59 -6.63
N LEU A 24 -6.90 1.12 -5.44
CA LEU A 24 -7.34 -0.18 -4.93
C LEU A 24 -8.85 -0.27 -4.79
N LEU A 25 -9.49 0.75 -4.22
CA LEU A 25 -10.95 0.78 -4.00
C LEU A 25 -11.75 0.95 -5.30
N ALA A 26 -11.19 1.61 -6.31
CA ALA A 26 -11.81 1.73 -7.62
C ALA A 26 -11.94 0.36 -8.31
N GLU A 27 -10.91 -0.48 -8.19
CA GLU A 27 -10.87 -1.81 -8.81
C GLU A 27 -11.53 -2.88 -7.91
N ARG A 28 -11.42 -2.75 -6.59
CA ARG A 28 -11.93 -3.70 -5.59
C ARG A 28 -12.69 -2.97 -4.48
N PRO A 29 -13.93 -2.52 -4.74
CA PRO A 29 -14.73 -1.79 -3.75
C PRO A 29 -14.97 -2.57 -2.45
N GLU A 30 -14.92 -3.91 -2.49
CA GLU A 30 -15.05 -4.77 -1.31
C GLU A 30 -13.90 -4.61 -0.31
N LEU A 31 -12.79 -3.97 -0.70
CA LEU A 31 -11.70 -3.64 0.21
C LEU A 31 -12.07 -2.44 1.12
N ASP A 32 -13.17 -1.74 0.86
CA ASP A 32 -13.61 -0.64 1.70
C ASP A 32 -13.97 -1.15 3.11
N GLY A 33 -13.48 -0.43 4.13
CA GLY A 33 -13.64 -0.83 5.53
C GLY A 33 -12.73 -1.96 6.02
N VAL A 34 -12.01 -2.67 5.14
CA VAL A 34 -11.02 -3.70 5.53
C VAL A 34 -9.57 -3.28 5.32
N LEU A 35 -9.33 -2.25 4.50
CA LEU A 35 -8.00 -1.65 4.37
C LEU A 35 -7.54 -1.01 5.69
N HIS A 36 -6.34 -1.36 6.13
CA HIS A 36 -5.73 -0.79 7.32
C HIS A 36 -4.63 0.20 6.91
N LEU A 37 -4.76 1.42 7.41
CA LEU A 37 -3.85 2.52 7.19
C LEU A 37 -3.01 2.74 8.45
N ASP A 38 -1.69 2.73 8.33
CA ASP A 38 -0.84 3.04 9.47
C ASP A 38 -0.91 4.56 9.80
N PRO A 39 -1.05 4.93 11.08
CA PRO A 39 -1.18 6.33 11.48
C PRO A 39 0.17 7.08 11.50
N GLU A 40 1.28 6.38 11.64
CA GLU A 40 2.61 6.97 11.85
C GLU A 40 3.52 6.82 10.62
N ARG A 41 3.24 5.83 9.76
CA ARG A 41 4.05 5.51 8.58
C ARG A 41 3.22 5.59 7.29
N PRO A 42 3.85 5.89 6.15
CA PRO A 42 3.25 5.72 4.83
C PRO A 42 3.09 4.24 4.45
N LEU A 43 2.23 3.53 5.20
CA LEU A 43 1.97 2.11 5.07
C LEU A 43 0.47 1.84 4.95
N LEU A 44 0.14 0.92 4.05
CA LEU A 44 -1.20 0.41 3.79
C LEU A 44 -1.16 -1.11 3.84
N ARG A 45 -2.11 -1.71 4.55
CA ARG A 45 -2.23 -3.16 4.72
C ARG A 45 -3.58 -3.63 4.20
N ILE A 46 -3.53 -4.64 3.34
CA ILE A 46 -4.68 -5.30 2.72
C ILE A 46 -4.77 -6.72 3.30
N PRO A 47 -5.80 -7.05 4.08
CA PRO A 47 -5.95 -8.39 4.61
C PRO A 47 -6.27 -9.39 3.48
N ARG A 48 -5.67 -10.58 3.55
CA ARG A 48 -6.00 -11.73 2.69
C ARG A 48 -6.58 -12.84 3.56
N VAL A 49 -7.61 -13.52 3.07
CA VAL A 49 -8.16 -14.68 3.77
C VAL A 49 -7.12 -15.81 3.67
N GLU A 50 -6.74 -16.39 4.80
CA GLU A 50 -5.87 -17.59 4.94
C GLU A 50 -4.39 -17.47 4.50
N ARG A 51 -4.01 -16.43 3.74
CA ARG A 51 -2.64 -16.23 3.20
C ARG A 51 -1.92 -14.98 3.73
N GLY A 52 -2.38 -14.47 4.88
CA GLY A 52 -1.80 -13.33 5.59
C GLY A 52 -2.22 -11.97 5.04
N ALA A 53 -1.30 -11.09 4.63
CA ALA A 53 -1.63 -9.73 4.20
C ALA A 53 -0.70 -9.21 3.09
N VAL A 54 -1.24 -8.40 2.19
CA VAL A 54 -0.43 -7.54 1.32
C VAL A 54 -0.11 -6.26 2.07
N ILE A 55 1.15 -5.87 2.09
CA ILE A 55 1.65 -4.64 2.69
C ILE A 55 2.20 -3.76 1.60
N VAL A 56 1.72 -2.53 1.50
CA VAL A 56 2.26 -1.49 0.63
C VAL A 56 2.89 -0.43 1.53
N ALA A 57 4.19 -0.22 1.41
CA ALA A 57 4.94 0.70 2.27
C ALA A 57 5.89 1.55 1.45
N ARG A 58 6.06 2.83 1.80
CA ARG A 58 7.07 3.67 1.19
C ARG A 58 8.44 3.42 1.82
N LEU A 59 9.47 3.28 1.00
CA LEU A 59 10.87 3.31 1.40
C LEU A 59 11.36 4.76 1.49
N ASP A 60 12.22 5.01 2.46
CA ASP A 60 12.93 6.26 2.61
C ASP A 60 14.34 6.07 2.02
N GLU A 61 14.46 6.23 0.71
CA GLU A 61 15.74 6.11 -0.03
C GLU A 61 16.23 7.48 -0.50
N GLU A 62 17.56 7.68 -0.49
CA GLU A 62 18.19 8.94 -0.91
C GLU A 62 17.97 9.27 -2.41
N ASP A 63 17.69 8.26 -3.25
CA ASP A 63 17.61 8.38 -4.72
C ASP A 63 16.18 8.32 -5.31
N GLY A 64 15.14 8.40 -4.48
CA GLY A 64 13.76 8.49 -4.94
C GLY A 64 12.78 7.75 -4.05
N ALA A 65 11.49 8.15 -4.12
CA ALA A 65 10.43 7.47 -3.39
C ALA A 65 10.07 6.17 -4.11
N SER A 66 10.59 5.05 -3.62
CA SER A 66 10.20 3.71 -4.03
C SER A 66 9.11 3.19 -3.07
N TRP A 67 8.05 2.62 -3.64
CA TRP A 67 7.03 1.88 -2.90
C TRP A 67 7.39 0.40 -2.91
N LEU A 68 7.26 -0.27 -1.78
CA LEU A 68 7.37 -1.71 -1.66
C LEU A 68 5.99 -2.33 -1.51
N VAL A 69 5.75 -3.39 -2.27
CA VAL A 69 4.59 -4.27 -2.10
C VAL A 69 5.10 -5.64 -1.64
N GLY A 70 4.78 -6.00 -0.40
CA GLY A 70 5.16 -7.26 0.22
C GLY A 70 3.97 -8.17 0.50
N VAL A 71 4.15 -9.48 0.37
CA VAL A 71 3.18 -10.48 0.83
C VAL A 71 3.66 -11.12 2.12
N ALA A 72 3.03 -10.75 3.23
CA ALA A 72 3.24 -11.41 4.51
C ALA A 72 2.32 -12.64 4.56
N GLY A 73 2.83 -13.83 4.27
CA GLY A 73 2.00 -15.05 4.24
C GLY A 73 2.74 -16.36 4.48
N ASP A 74 4.06 -16.37 4.38
CA ASP A 74 4.93 -17.54 4.60
C ASP A 74 6.31 -17.10 5.13
N SER A 75 7.18 -18.06 5.48
CA SER A 75 8.53 -17.83 6.03
C SER A 75 9.49 -17.06 5.11
N ASP A 76 9.10 -16.80 3.86
CA ASP A 76 9.87 -16.01 2.90
C ASP A 76 8.96 -14.93 2.25
N PRO A 77 9.02 -13.67 2.71
CA PRO A 77 8.18 -12.61 2.18
C PRO A 77 8.63 -12.23 0.77
N VAL A 78 7.73 -12.36 -0.20
CA VAL A 78 7.97 -11.84 -1.56
C VAL A 78 7.81 -10.32 -1.53
N MET A 79 8.81 -9.61 -2.06
CA MET A 79 8.83 -8.16 -2.17
C MET A 79 8.88 -7.73 -3.64
N HIS A 80 8.10 -6.72 -3.96
CA HIS A 80 8.08 -6.06 -5.25
C HIS A 80 8.33 -4.57 -5.06
N GLU A 81 9.22 -4.00 -5.86
CA GLU A 81 9.46 -2.56 -5.91
C GLU A 81 8.54 -1.91 -6.94
N ALA A 82 8.06 -0.72 -6.61
CA ALA A 82 7.25 0.13 -7.47
C ALA A 82 7.84 1.54 -7.44
N SER A 83 7.96 2.15 -8.61
CA SER A 83 8.50 3.51 -8.76
C SER A 83 7.41 4.58 -8.64
N SER A 84 6.15 4.17 -8.47
CA SER A 84 5.01 5.10 -8.37
C SER A 84 3.83 4.51 -7.58
N PRO A 85 2.94 5.37 -7.04
CA PRO A 85 1.68 4.94 -6.43
C PRO A 85 0.82 4.06 -7.33
N ASP A 86 0.69 4.41 -8.61
CA ASP A 86 -0.14 3.67 -9.57
C ASP A 86 0.42 2.27 -9.83
N GLU A 87 1.74 2.16 -9.93
CA GLU A 87 2.41 0.86 -10.07
C GLU A 87 2.28 0.02 -8.80
N ALA A 88 2.43 0.63 -7.62
CA ALA A 88 2.24 -0.06 -6.34
C ALA A 88 0.82 -0.61 -6.21
N ALA A 89 -0.19 0.17 -6.60
CA ALA A 89 -1.58 -0.28 -6.61
C ALA A 89 -1.80 -1.45 -7.57
N ARG A 90 -1.24 -1.38 -8.79
CA ARG A 90 -1.32 -2.47 -9.78
C ARG A 90 -0.72 -3.76 -9.23
N ILE A 91 0.50 -3.70 -8.72
CA ILE A 91 1.20 -4.87 -8.15
C ILE A 91 0.39 -5.43 -6.98
N ALA A 92 -0.13 -4.59 -6.09
CA ALA A 92 -0.95 -5.04 -4.98
C ALA A 92 -2.22 -5.78 -5.45
N LEU A 93 -2.88 -5.29 -6.51
CA LEU A 93 -4.04 -5.95 -7.11
C LEU A 93 -3.68 -7.30 -7.77
N ASP A 94 -2.57 -7.34 -8.51
CA ASP A 94 -2.10 -8.56 -9.17
C ASP A 94 -1.81 -9.67 -8.15
N VAL A 95 -1.22 -9.30 -7.02
CA VAL A 95 -0.77 -10.20 -5.96
C VAL A 95 -1.90 -10.63 -5.02
N LEU A 96 -3.00 -9.87 -4.95
CA LEU A 96 -4.13 -10.20 -4.09
C LEU A 96 -4.83 -11.53 -4.48
N GLU A 97 -4.61 -12.03 -5.72
CA GLU A 97 -5.37 -13.12 -6.35
C GLU A 97 -6.89 -12.81 -6.37
N PRO A 98 -7.70 -13.46 -7.22
CA PRO A 98 -9.15 -13.27 -7.18
C PRO A 98 -9.70 -13.71 -5.83
N CYS A 99 -10.06 -12.73 -4.98
CA CYS A 99 -10.73 -12.98 -3.70
C CYS A 99 -11.99 -13.84 -3.92
N PRO A 100 -12.07 -15.07 -3.36
CA PRO A 100 -13.30 -15.81 -3.33
C PRO A 100 -14.11 -15.31 -2.13
N LEU A 101 -14.83 -14.20 -2.29
CA LEU A 101 -15.80 -13.77 -1.28
C LEU A 101 -17.21 -14.23 -1.67
N ALA A 102 -17.65 -15.25 -0.92
CA ALA A 102 -19.00 -15.71 -0.65
C ALA A 102 -19.75 -16.51 -1.74
N GLY A 103 -19.79 -17.83 -1.52
CA GLY A 103 -21.00 -18.62 -1.74
C GLY A 103 -21.94 -18.51 -0.53
#